data_AF-A0A0N8H3Q1-F1
#
_entry.id   AF-A0A0N8H3Q1-F1
#
_cell.length_a   1.000
_cell.length_b   1.000
_cell.length_c   1.000
_cell.angle_alpha   90.00
_cell.angle_beta   90.00
_cell.angle_gamma   90.00
#
_symmetry.space_group_name_H-M   'P 1'
#
loop_
_entity.id
_entity.type
_entity.pdbx_description
1 polymer ?
#
loop_
_entity_poly.entity_id
_entity_poly.type
_entity_poly.pdbx_seq_one_letter_code
_entity_poly.pdbx_strand_id
1 'polypeptide(L)'
;MLPIAPSLVENVEGQLLNGGFETVAANGTEIGTETNETVILVVGNVANLKGTTVDVEVTITEALNASALGQIPFNTFLMVNGDRTREIHLPDMLPTSKAAYLGTGDDFSDPLTGRYYKTKQNLPWALNIYEGFDTPPESIPITLQYPRFVSWANSGGTQDLDWYLR
;
A
#
# COMPACT_ATOMS: atom_id res chain seq x y z
N MET A 1 -4.27 1.71 -5.39
CA MET A 1 -4.26 1.66 -6.87
C MET A 1 -5.37 0.73 -7.33
N LEU A 2 -6.15 1.16 -8.31
CA LEU A 2 -7.23 0.40 -8.92
C LEU A 2 -6.91 0.17 -10.41
N PRO A 3 -7.17 -1.04 -10.95
CA PRO A 3 -6.84 -1.41 -12.33
C PRO A 3 -7.91 -0.93 -13.33
N ILE A 4 -8.29 0.34 -13.22
CA ILE A 4 -9.29 1.01 -14.06
C ILE A 4 -8.74 2.34 -14.55
N ALA A 5 -9.32 2.88 -15.62
CA ALA A 5 -8.94 4.19 -16.12
C ALA A 5 -9.35 5.31 -15.14
N PRO A 6 -8.48 6.32 -14.91
CA PRO A 6 -8.82 7.46 -14.06
C PRO A 6 -10.08 8.22 -14.51
N SER A 7 -10.40 8.17 -15.80
CA SER A 7 -11.62 8.78 -16.37
C SER A 7 -12.92 8.08 -15.97
N LEU A 8 -12.85 6.87 -15.40
CA LEU A 8 -14.01 6.17 -14.84
C LEU A 8 -14.33 6.63 -13.40
N VAL A 9 -13.44 7.42 -12.79
CA VAL A 9 -13.71 8.07 -11.50
C VAL A 9 -14.34 9.42 -11.77
N GLU A 10 -15.56 9.62 -11.27
CA GLU A 10 -16.28 10.89 -11.33
C GLU A 10 -15.71 11.87 -10.30
N ASN A 11 -15.53 11.40 -9.07
CA ASN A 11 -15.06 12.21 -7.96
C ASN A 11 -14.41 11.32 -6.87
N VAL A 12 -13.48 11.91 -6.13
CA VAL A 12 -12.94 11.34 -4.89
C VAL A 12 -13.10 12.37 -3.78
N GLU A 13 -13.71 11.95 -2.67
CA GLU A 13 -13.93 12.80 -1.49
C GLU A 13 -13.25 12.20 -0.26
N GLY A 14 -12.94 13.04 0.73
CA GLY A 14 -12.34 12.61 2.01
C GLY A 14 -10.82 12.45 2.02
N GLN A 15 -10.15 12.72 0.89
CA GLN A 15 -8.69 12.73 0.83
C GLN A 15 -8.09 13.82 1.74
N LEU A 16 -6.99 13.50 2.43
CA LEU A 16 -6.19 14.45 3.20
C LEU A 16 -4.87 14.73 2.48
N LEU A 17 -4.94 15.61 1.47
CA LEU A 17 -3.79 15.99 0.64
C LEU A 17 -2.90 17.05 1.35
N ASN A 18 -2.39 16.69 2.52
CA ASN A 18 -1.64 17.56 3.45
C ASN A 18 -0.12 17.38 3.37
N GLY A 19 0.41 16.69 2.36
CA GLY A 19 1.84 16.44 2.15
C GLY A 19 2.56 17.56 1.40
N GLY A 20 1.84 18.31 0.54
CA GLY A 20 2.40 19.37 -0.31
C GLY A 20 3.09 18.87 -1.58
N PHE A 21 3.01 17.58 -1.88
CA PHE A 21 3.61 16.93 -3.06
C PHE A 21 2.57 16.20 -3.92
N GLU A 22 1.33 16.12 -3.47
CA GLU A 22 0.24 15.46 -4.14
C GLU A 22 -0.23 16.26 -5.35
N THR A 23 -0.28 15.62 -6.51
CA THR A 23 -0.77 16.21 -7.75
C THR A 23 -1.97 15.42 -8.24
N VAL A 24 -3.18 15.97 -8.07
CA VAL A 24 -4.45 15.33 -8.43
C VAL A 24 -5.19 16.09 -9.52
N ALA A 25 -5.96 15.37 -10.33
CA ALA A 25 -6.86 15.93 -11.33
C ALA A 25 -8.12 16.49 -10.66
N ALA A 26 -9.00 17.11 -11.45
CA ALA A 26 -10.25 17.68 -10.94
C ALA A 26 -11.19 16.64 -10.31
N ASN A 27 -11.07 15.37 -10.68
CA ASN A 27 -11.84 14.26 -10.11
C ASN A 27 -11.16 13.60 -8.89
N GLY A 28 -10.04 14.16 -8.38
CA GLY A 28 -9.33 13.65 -7.20
C GLY A 28 -8.36 12.47 -7.44
N THR A 29 -8.31 11.92 -8.65
CA THR A 29 -7.32 10.90 -9.03
C THR A 29 -5.94 11.51 -9.26
N GLU A 30 -4.88 10.74 -9.03
CA GLU A 30 -3.51 11.22 -9.28
C GLU A 30 -3.26 11.49 -10.77
N ILE A 31 -2.57 12.60 -11.08
CA ILE A 31 -2.16 12.92 -12.45
C ILE A 31 -0.90 12.14 -12.85
N GLY A 32 -0.86 11.71 -14.11
CA GLY A 32 0.33 11.18 -14.76
C GLY A 32 0.59 9.70 -14.49
N THR A 33 -0.46 8.94 -14.19
CA THR A 33 -0.46 7.48 -14.15
C THR A 33 -0.85 6.90 -15.52
N GLU A 34 -0.64 5.60 -15.72
CA GLU A 34 -1.01 4.90 -16.94
C GLU A 34 -2.54 4.80 -17.17
N THR A 35 -2.94 4.49 -18.41
CA THR A 35 -4.34 4.52 -18.86
C THR A 35 -5.29 3.64 -18.05
N ASN A 36 -4.83 2.52 -17.48
CA ASN A 36 -5.64 1.64 -16.63
C ASN A 36 -5.10 1.57 -15.20
N GLU A 37 -4.49 2.66 -14.75
CA GLU A 37 -3.90 2.79 -13.42
C GLU A 37 -4.52 4.00 -12.71
N THR A 38 -5.54 3.76 -11.90
CA THR A 38 -6.11 4.80 -11.04
C THR A 38 -5.40 4.77 -9.69
N VAL A 39 -4.66 5.84 -9.40
CA VAL A 39 -4.09 6.06 -8.07
C VAL A 39 -4.91 7.10 -7.33
N ILE A 40 -5.28 6.76 -6.10
CA ILE A 40 -5.99 7.63 -5.18
C ILE A 40 -5.08 7.87 -3.99
N LEU A 41 -4.63 9.10 -3.81
CA LEU A 41 -3.81 9.51 -2.68
C LEU A 41 -4.73 9.76 -1.49
N VAL A 42 -4.61 8.95 -0.45
CA VAL A 42 -5.54 8.99 0.70
C VAL A 42 -5.10 10.02 1.73
N VAL A 43 -3.82 9.97 2.13
CA VAL A 43 -3.20 10.91 3.07
C VAL A 43 -1.79 11.22 2.60
N GLY A 44 -1.40 12.51 2.60
CA GLY A 44 -0.02 12.92 2.35
C GLY A 44 0.91 12.74 3.52
N ASN A 45 0.49 13.21 4.70
CA ASN A 45 1.25 13.21 5.93
C ASN A 45 0.41 12.66 7.10
N VAL A 46 0.81 11.48 7.58
CA VAL A 46 0.13 10.73 8.64
C VAL A 46 0.60 11.08 10.06
N ALA A 47 1.62 11.95 10.23
CA ALA A 47 2.32 12.15 11.50
C ALA A 47 1.39 12.48 12.69
N ASN A 48 0.29 13.18 12.43
CA ASN A 48 -0.67 13.62 13.46
C ASN A 48 -2.05 12.94 13.34
N LEU A 49 -2.14 11.79 12.67
CA LEU A 49 -3.40 11.08 12.40
C LEU A 49 -3.50 9.73 13.14
N LYS A 50 -2.66 9.50 14.15
CA LYS A 50 -2.71 8.25 14.93
C LYS A 50 -4.08 8.10 15.60
N GLY A 51 -4.75 6.98 15.31
CA GLY A 51 -6.08 6.67 15.85
C GLY A 51 -7.22 7.43 15.17
N THR A 52 -6.93 8.19 14.11
CA THR A 52 -7.95 8.86 13.30
C THR A 52 -8.40 7.96 12.15
N THR A 53 -9.71 7.82 11.97
CA THR A 53 -10.29 7.20 10.78
C THR A 53 -10.37 8.23 9.66
N VAL A 54 -9.92 7.85 8.46
CA VAL A 54 -10.06 8.63 7.23
C VAL A 54 -10.96 7.85 6.29
N ASP A 55 -12.15 8.38 6.04
CA ASP A 55 -13.10 7.82 5.09
C ASP A 55 -12.88 8.47 3.73
N VAL A 56 -12.64 7.64 2.70
CA VAL A 56 -12.51 8.09 1.31
C VAL A 56 -13.66 7.51 0.50
N GLU A 57 -14.44 8.39 -0.12
CA GLU A 57 -15.53 8.01 -1.01
C GLU A 57 -15.06 8.17 -2.46
N VAL A 58 -15.29 7.14 -3.28
CA VAL A 58 -14.93 7.12 -4.70
C VAL A 58 -16.20 6.90 -5.52
N THR A 59 -16.62 7.93 -6.23
CA THR A 59 -17.78 7.86 -7.13
C THR A 59 -17.29 7.47 -8.53
N ILE A 60 -17.91 6.44 -9.11
CA ILE A 60 -17.58 5.94 -10.45
C ILE A 60 -18.62 6.45 -11.44
N THR A 61 -18.18 6.87 -12.63
CA THR A 61 -19.04 7.48 -13.66
C THR A 61 -20.10 6.54 -14.22
N GLU A 62 -19.85 5.22 -14.16
CA GLU A 62 -20.78 4.19 -14.61
C GLU A 62 -20.70 2.95 -13.72
N ALA A 63 -21.71 2.08 -13.78
CA ALA A 63 -21.74 0.87 -12.99
C ALA A 63 -20.61 -0.09 -13.43
N LEU A 64 -19.71 -0.42 -12.50
CA LEU A 64 -18.65 -1.41 -12.71
C LEU A 64 -18.90 -2.68 -11.90
N ASN A 65 -18.45 -3.81 -12.43
CA ASN A 65 -18.37 -5.04 -11.64
C ASN A 65 -17.32 -4.85 -10.55
N ALA A 66 -17.60 -5.34 -9.33
CA ALA A 66 -16.64 -5.25 -8.22
C ALA A 66 -15.27 -5.88 -8.55
N SER A 67 -15.26 -6.94 -9.37
CA SER A 67 -14.03 -7.59 -9.85
C SER A 67 -13.16 -6.69 -10.75
N ALA A 68 -13.74 -5.66 -11.36
CA ALA A 68 -12.98 -4.68 -12.16
C ALA A 68 -12.15 -3.74 -11.28
N LEU A 69 -12.48 -3.59 -9.99
CA LEU A 69 -11.73 -2.76 -9.05
C LEU A 69 -10.48 -3.44 -8.49
N GLY A 70 -10.23 -4.70 -8.88
CA GLY A 70 -9.11 -5.52 -8.42
C GLY A 70 -9.48 -6.47 -7.28
N GLN A 71 -8.46 -7.07 -6.68
CA GLN A 71 -8.62 -7.99 -5.56
C GLN A 71 -8.46 -7.24 -4.23
N ILE A 72 -9.17 -7.69 -3.20
CA ILE A 72 -9.00 -7.21 -1.83
C ILE A 72 -7.97 -8.13 -1.13
N PRO A 73 -6.98 -7.59 -0.41
CA PRO A 73 -6.71 -6.16 -0.23
C PRO A 73 -6.24 -5.48 -1.51
N PHE A 74 -6.76 -4.27 -1.76
CA PHE A 74 -6.33 -3.46 -2.91
C PHE A 74 -4.82 -3.22 -2.85
N ASN A 75 -4.21 -2.95 -4.01
CA ASN A 75 -2.79 -2.61 -4.09
C ASN A 75 -2.56 -1.20 -3.49
N THR A 76 -2.25 -1.15 -2.20
CA THR A 76 -1.92 0.06 -1.44
C THR A 76 -0.42 0.24 -1.33
N PHE A 77 0.02 1.49 -1.19
CA PHE A 77 1.43 1.81 -1.07
C PHE A 77 1.66 3.04 -0.19
N LEU A 78 2.90 3.18 0.28
CA LEU A 78 3.41 4.36 0.97
C LEU A 78 4.43 5.07 0.09
N MET A 79 4.47 6.40 0.18
CA MET A 79 5.54 7.22 -0.43
C MET A 79 6.58 7.56 0.62
N VAL A 80 7.86 7.41 0.27
CA VAL A 80 8.97 7.70 1.20
C VAL A 80 9.37 9.16 1.09
N ASN A 81 9.31 9.90 2.19
CA ASN A 81 9.76 11.31 2.29
C ASN A 81 9.11 12.26 1.27
N GLY A 82 7.90 11.97 0.81
CA GLY A 82 7.22 12.76 -0.23
C GLY A 82 7.83 12.62 -1.63
N ASP A 83 8.80 11.74 -1.82
CA ASP A 83 9.30 11.38 -3.16
C ASP A 83 8.31 10.42 -3.79
N ARG A 84 7.50 10.93 -4.73
CA ARG A 84 6.49 10.14 -5.42
C ARG A 84 7.07 8.92 -6.13
N THR A 85 8.34 8.93 -6.52
CA THR A 85 8.95 7.81 -7.23
C THR A 85 9.44 6.69 -6.31
N ARG A 86 9.44 6.92 -4.99
CA ARG A 86 9.83 5.95 -3.96
C ARG A 86 8.60 5.38 -3.27
N GLU A 87 8.24 4.17 -3.68
CA GLU A 87 7.06 3.48 -3.18
C GLU A 87 7.44 2.28 -2.31
N ILE A 88 6.58 1.97 -1.34
CA ILE A 88 6.61 0.72 -0.58
C ILE A 88 5.23 0.07 -0.72
N HIS A 89 5.16 -1.14 -1.28
CA HIS A 89 3.93 -1.91 -1.39
C HIS A 89 3.99 -3.18 -0.52
N LEU A 90 2.85 -3.88 -0.46
CA LEU A 90 2.82 -5.25 0.02
C LEU A 90 3.65 -6.17 -0.89
N PRO A 91 4.13 -7.31 -0.38
CA PRO A 91 4.96 -8.24 -1.14
C PRO A 91 4.31 -8.68 -2.46
N ASP A 92 5.09 -8.67 -3.54
CA ASP A 92 4.68 -9.05 -4.90
C ASP A 92 3.51 -8.24 -5.49
N MET A 93 3.08 -7.16 -4.84
CA MET A 93 2.20 -6.19 -5.46
C MET A 93 2.99 -5.39 -6.51
N LEU A 94 2.32 -5.08 -7.62
CA LEU A 94 2.94 -4.32 -8.70
C LEU A 94 3.26 -2.88 -8.25
N PRO A 95 4.40 -2.32 -8.66
CA PRO A 95 4.65 -0.87 -8.55
C PRO A 95 3.60 -0.09 -9.34
N THR A 96 3.45 1.19 -9.03
CA THR A 96 2.77 2.08 -9.99
C THR A 96 3.72 2.45 -11.14
N SER A 97 3.16 2.96 -12.22
CA SER A 97 3.92 3.49 -13.37
C SER A 97 4.93 4.60 -13.03
N LYS A 98 4.81 5.19 -11.83
CA LYS A 98 5.69 6.28 -11.34
C LYS A 98 6.82 5.77 -10.43
N ALA A 99 6.87 4.48 -10.09
CA ALA A 99 7.94 3.91 -9.27
C ALA A 99 9.28 3.88 -10.01
N ALA A 100 10.38 4.24 -9.32
CA ALA A 100 11.71 4.27 -9.94
C ALA A 100 12.82 3.58 -9.12
N TYR A 101 12.52 3.06 -7.93
CA TYR A 101 13.55 2.61 -6.95
C TYR A 101 13.58 1.10 -6.70
N LEU A 102 13.02 0.30 -7.60
CA LEU A 102 13.06 -1.16 -7.51
C LEU A 102 14.48 -1.70 -7.66
N GLY A 103 14.80 -2.75 -6.90
CA GLY A 103 16.10 -3.43 -6.98
C GLY A 103 17.25 -2.62 -6.37
N THR A 104 16.95 -1.63 -5.53
CA THR A 104 17.97 -0.77 -4.90
C THR A 104 18.16 -1.10 -3.42
N GLY A 105 19.40 -0.98 -2.93
CA GLY A 105 19.71 -1.29 -1.53
C GLY A 105 19.40 -2.75 -1.19
N ASP A 106 18.58 -2.96 -0.15
CA ASP A 106 18.09 -4.29 0.26
C ASP A 106 16.84 -4.74 -0.51
N ASP A 107 16.22 -3.87 -1.31
CA ASP A 107 15.11 -4.28 -2.18
C ASP A 107 15.65 -5.19 -3.28
N PHE A 108 15.13 -6.42 -3.32
CA PHE A 108 15.50 -7.44 -4.30
C PHE A 108 14.32 -7.73 -5.23
N SER A 109 13.66 -6.67 -5.69
CA SER A 109 12.62 -6.73 -6.71
C SER A 109 13.21 -7.13 -8.07
N ASP A 110 12.50 -8.00 -8.78
CA ASP A 110 12.81 -8.43 -10.13
C ASP A 110 11.52 -8.51 -10.95
N PRO A 111 11.24 -7.50 -11.79
CA PRO A 111 10.06 -7.48 -12.64
C PRO A 111 9.94 -8.69 -13.58
N LEU A 112 11.05 -9.31 -13.98
CA LEU A 112 11.03 -10.46 -14.89
C LEU A 112 10.45 -11.72 -14.22
N THR A 113 10.47 -11.78 -12.89
CA THR A 113 9.95 -12.91 -12.11
C THR A 113 8.68 -12.56 -11.34
N GLY A 114 8.14 -11.35 -11.53
CA GLY A 114 6.98 -10.86 -10.76
C GLY A 114 7.28 -10.70 -9.27
N ARG A 115 8.57 -10.53 -8.91
CA ARG A 115 9.01 -10.40 -7.52
C ARG A 115 9.12 -8.92 -7.19
N TYR A 116 8.43 -8.47 -6.14
CA TYR A 116 8.48 -7.06 -5.74
C TYR A 116 8.50 -6.86 -4.22
N TYR A 117 9.12 -5.77 -3.79
CA TYR A 117 9.09 -5.22 -2.43
C TYR A 117 9.49 -6.21 -1.32
N LYS A 118 10.56 -6.96 -1.58
CA LYS A 118 11.12 -7.95 -0.65
C LYS A 118 12.62 -7.95 -0.69
N THR A 119 13.24 -8.28 0.43
CA THR A 119 14.68 -8.54 0.48
C THR A 119 15.03 -9.85 -0.24
N LYS A 120 16.33 -10.09 -0.45
CA LYS A 120 16.83 -11.37 -1.01
C LYS A 120 16.39 -12.60 -0.18
N GLN A 121 16.15 -12.43 1.11
CA GLN A 121 15.68 -13.47 2.05
C GLN A 121 14.15 -13.55 2.15
N ASN A 122 13.41 -12.91 1.24
CA ASN A 122 11.94 -12.84 1.24
C ASN A 122 11.32 -12.07 2.42
N LEU A 123 12.08 -11.21 3.10
CA LEU A 123 11.49 -10.36 4.13
C LEU A 123 10.67 -9.24 3.47
N PRO A 124 9.42 -9.02 3.88
CA PRO A 124 8.55 -7.99 3.32
C PRO A 124 8.83 -6.61 3.90
N TRP A 125 8.51 -5.54 3.16
CA TRP A 125 8.56 -4.16 3.67
C TRP A 125 7.30 -3.72 4.39
N ALA A 126 6.16 -4.34 4.09
CA ALA A 126 4.85 -3.99 4.65
C ALA A 126 4.02 -5.23 4.98
N LEU A 127 3.12 -5.07 5.95
CA LEU A 127 2.12 -6.06 6.34
C LEU A 127 0.74 -5.44 6.23
N ASN A 128 -0.25 -6.24 5.82
CA ASN A 128 -1.65 -5.87 5.88
C ASN A 128 -2.34 -6.69 6.97
N ILE A 129 -2.87 -6.01 7.98
CA ILE A 129 -3.51 -6.63 9.14
C ILE A 129 -4.88 -6.00 9.33
N TYR A 130 -5.93 -6.82 9.25
CA TYR A 130 -7.33 -6.39 9.32
C TYR A 130 -7.86 -6.28 10.77
N GLU A 131 -7.17 -6.88 11.73
CA GLU A 131 -7.59 -6.97 13.13
C GLU A 131 -6.92 -5.91 14.01
N GLY A 132 -7.34 -5.83 15.28
CA GLY A 132 -6.72 -4.94 16.28
C GLY A 132 -5.25 -5.29 16.50
N PHE A 133 -4.37 -4.61 15.76
CA PHE A 133 -2.93 -4.78 15.83
C PHE A 133 -2.28 -3.61 16.56
N ASP A 134 -1.69 -3.92 17.70
CA ASP A 134 -0.87 -2.96 18.44
C ASP A 134 0.54 -2.92 17.87
N THR A 135 0.80 -1.93 17.02
CA THR A 135 2.13 -1.71 16.43
C THR A 135 3.21 -1.72 17.52
N PRO A 136 4.33 -2.47 17.34
CA PRO A 136 5.45 -2.43 18.28
C PRO A 136 5.90 -0.99 18.55
N PRO A 137 6.35 -0.67 19.78
CA PRO A 137 7.00 0.60 20.04
C PRO A 137 8.18 0.82 19.08
N GLU A 138 8.45 2.08 18.77
CA GLU A 138 9.56 2.46 17.89
C GLU A 138 10.88 1.78 18.32
N SER A 139 11.65 1.31 17.34
CA SER A 139 12.90 0.55 17.55
C SER A 139 12.78 -0.80 18.28
N ILE A 140 11.57 -1.27 18.63
CA ILE A 140 11.37 -2.62 19.16
C ILE A 140 11.00 -3.58 18.01
N PRO A 141 11.83 -4.60 17.73
CA PRO A 141 11.52 -5.57 16.69
C PRO A 141 10.18 -6.26 16.92
N ILE A 142 9.42 -6.45 15.83
CA ILE A 142 8.16 -7.21 15.86
C ILE A 142 8.36 -8.63 16.40
N THR A 143 9.53 -9.22 16.21
CA THR A 143 9.88 -10.56 16.71
C THR A 143 10.02 -10.62 18.23
N LEU A 144 10.32 -9.51 18.89
CA LEU A 144 10.33 -9.41 20.35
C LEU A 144 8.93 -9.12 20.90
N GLN A 145 8.19 -8.24 20.22
CA GLN A 145 6.82 -7.89 20.61
C GLN A 145 5.85 -9.08 20.38
N TYR A 146 6.02 -9.82 19.30
CA TYR A 146 5.17 -10.94 18.92
C TYR A 146 6.04 -12.17 18.66
N PRO A 147 6.39 -12.95 19.71
CA PRO A 147 7.30 -14.09 19.55
C PRO A 147 6.83 -15.15 18.55
N ARG A 148 5.50 -15.31 18.40
CA ARG A 148 4.89 -16.22 17.41
C ARG A 148 5.04 -15.77 15.95
N PHE A 149 5.37 -14.49 15.72
CA PHE A 149 5.56 -13.93 14.38
C PHE A 149 6.64 -14.68 13.58
N VAL A 150 7.73 -15.11 14.24
CA VAL A 150 8.84 -15.81 13.57
C VAL A 150 8.38 -17.15 13.01
N SER A 151 7.59 -17.90 13.78
CA SER A 151 7.05 -19.19 13.37
C SER A 151 6.05 -19.02 12.22
N TRP A 152 5.12 -18.05 12.34
CA TRP A 152 4.21 -17.68 11.27
C TRP A 152 4.93 -17.31 9.97
N ALA A 153 5.91 -16.39 10.04
CA ALA A 153 6.65 -15.92 8.88
C ALA A 153 7.45 -17.05 8.19
N ASN A 154 8.16 -17.87 8.97
CA ASN A 154 8.94 -18.99 8.43
C ASN A 154 8.07 -20.11 7.85
N SER A 155 6.82 -20.24 8.31
CA SER A 155 5.86 -21.20 7.77
C SER A 155 5.22 -20.78 6.45
N GLY A 156 5.51 -19.57 5.96
CA GLY A 156 4.79 -18.98 4.83
C GLY A 156 3.34 -18.65 5.16
N GLY A 157 3.04 -18.33 6.42
CA GLY A 157 1.69 -17.97 6.87
C GLY A 157 0.73 -19.15 7.07
N THR A 158 1.26 -20.34 7.39
CA THR A 158 0.45 -21.56 7.61
C THR A 158 0.36 -21.98 9.08
N GLN A 159 1.24 -21.47 9.93
CA GLN A 159 1.28 -21.74 11.38
C GLN A 159 1.12 -20.43 12.16
N ASP A 160 0.68 -20.51 13.42
CA ASP A 160 0.49 -19.36 14.31
C ASP A 160 -0.30 -18.21 13.64
N LEU A 161 -1.44 -18.55 13.02
CA LEU A 161 -2.27 -17.61 12.25
C LEU A 161 -2.74 -16.41 13.09
N ASP A 162 -2.81 -16.59 14.40
CA ASP A 162 -3.17 -15.61 15.41
C ASP A 162 -1.94 -14.96 16.08
N TRP A 163 -0.76 -14.99 15.45
CA TRP A 163 0.50 -14.48 16.03
C TRP A 163 0.41 -13.04 16.55
N TYR A 164 -0.48 -12.25 15.97
CA TYR A 164 -0.73 -10.84 16.30
C TYR A 164 -1.66 -10.66 17.51
N LEU A 165 -2.36 -11.71 17.94
CA LEU A 165 -3.11 -11.71 19.19
C LEU A 165 -2.13 -11.92 20.36
N ARG A 166 -2.24 -11.02 21.34
CA ARG A 166 -1.50 -11.05 22.61
C ARG A 166 -2.41 -11.41 23.76
#